data_AF-A0A1D9H5F0-F1
#
_entry.id   AF-A0A1D9H5F0-F1
#
_cell.length_a   1.000
_cell.length_b   1.000
_cell.length_c   1.000
_cell.angle_alpha   90.00
_cell.angle_beta   90.00
_cell.angle_gamma   90.00
#
_symmetry.space_group_name_H-M   'P 1'
#
loop_
_entity.id
_entity.type
_entity.pdbx_description
1 polymer ?
#
loop_
_entity_poly.entity_id
_entity_poly.type
_entity_poly.pdbx_seq_one_letter_code
_entity_poly.pdbx_strand_id
1 'polypeptide(L)'
;MSLQKVMLIRHAEKPSPDDGGVDESGKPDSESLSPRGWQRAGALVRFFYRDPCPAAAEIATPDVIFAAGVGSGSQSRRSMQTVSPLSALLHMERSTPLVTQHLKDDVDGLVADVKHRDGAVLIAWEHKLLAQIVNHLSDQQLSPAPWPDDRFDMVWILVRAGKAWNWRQVPQRLLAGDSS
;
A
#
# COMPACT_ATOMS: atom_id res chain seq x y z
N MET A 1 4.47 24.44 6.93
CA MET A 1 3.73 23.16 6.88
C MET A 1 4.62 22.15 6.20
N SER A 2 4.88 21.02 6.85
CA SER A 2 5.58 19.86 6.29
C SER A 2 4.83 19.34 5.06
N LEU A 3 5.57 18.92 4.03
CA LEU A 3 5.00 18.29 2.84
C LEU A 3 4.63 16.85 3.20
N GLN A 4 3.36 16.48 3.04
CA GLN A 4 2.89 15.11 3.28
C GLN A 4 2.82 14.37 1.94
N LYS A 5 3.41 13.17 1.88
CA LYS A 5 3.31 12.29 0.72
C LYS A 5 2.59 11.01 1.12
N VAL A 6 1.47 10.71 0.46
CA VAL A 6 0.74 9.45 0.66
C VAL A 6 0.91 8.60 -0.60
N MET A 7 1.47 7.41 -0.44
CA MET A 7 1.61 6.41 -1.49
C MET A 7 0.63 5.28 -1.21
N LEU A 8 -0.19 4.94 -2.19
CA LEU A 8 -1.18 3.87 -2.08
C LEU A 8 -0.84 2.76 -3.06
N ILE A 9 -0.91 1.54 -2.56
CA ILE A 9 -0.84 0.31 -3.35
C ILE A 9 -2.03 -0.56 -2.99
N ARG A 10 -2.44 -1.42 -3.92
CA ARG A 10 -3.33 -2.52 -3.58
C ARG A 10 -2.51 -3.66 -2.97
N HIS A 11 -3.16 -4.58 -2.26
CA HIS A 11 -2.51 -5.84 -1.86
C HIS A 11 -1.95 -6.57 -3.09
N ALA A 12 -0.83 -7.29 -2.94
CA ALA A 12 -0.21 -8.09 -3.98
C ALA A 12 -1.10 -9.26 -4.44
N GLU A 13 -0.62 -10.03 -5.41
CA GLU A 13 -1.36 -11.09 -6.10
C GLU A 13 -2.07 -12.03 -5.12
N LYS A 14 -3.39 -12.09 -5.28
CA LYS A 14 -4.25 -13.06 -4.59
C LYS A 14 -4.22 -14.40 -5.34
N PRO A 15 -4.60 -15.50 -4.68
CA PRO A 15 -4.74 -16.80 -5.31
C PRO A 15 -5.72 -16.75 -6.49
N SER A 16 -5.40 -17.46 -7.56
CA SER A 16 -6.31 -17.76 -8.67
C SER A 16 -6.76 -19.23 -8.60
N PRO A 17 -7.69 -19.68 -9.47
CA PRO A 17 -8.03 -21.09 -9.55
C PRO A 17 -6.83 -22.00 -9.87
N ASP A 18 -5.81 -21.48 -10.56
CA ASP A 18 -4.63 -22.22 -11.00
C ASP A 18 -3.47 -22.16 -9.99
N ASP A 19 -3.45 -21.14 -9.12
CA ASP A 19 -2.44 -20.97 -8.06
C ASP A 19 -3.09 -20.71 -6.68
N GLY A 20 -2.89 -21.64 -5.76
CA GLY A 20 -3.36 -21.50 -4.38
C GLY A 20 -2.63 -20.39 -3.62
N GLY A 21 -3.22 -19.94 -2.52
CA GLY A 21 -2.53 -19.06 -1.58
C GLY A 21 -1.61 -19.84 -0.67
N VAL A 22 -0.59 -19.17 -0.15
CA VAL A 22 0.35 -19.75 0.80
C VAL A 22 0.61 -18.80 1.96
N ASP A 23 0.70 -19.34 3.17
CA ASP A 23 1.14 -18.58 4.33
C ASP A 23 2.67 -18.35 4.32
N GLU A 24 3.19 -17.64 5.33
CA GLU A 24 4.62 -17.33 5.48
C GLU A 24 5.51 -18.58 5.57
N SER A 25 4.96 -19.73 5.95
CA SER A 25 5.66 -21.02 6.00
C SER A 25 5.57 -21.82 4.70
N GLY A 26 4.86 -21.29 3.69
CA GLY A 26 4.61 -21.96 2.42
C GLY A 26 3.48 -22.97 2.45
N LYS A 27 2.67 -23.01 3.53
CA LYS A 27 1.51 -23.92 3.60
C LYS A 27 0.30 -23.34 2.88
N PRO A 28 -0.55 -24.17 2.25
CA PRO A 28 -1.76 -23.70 1.57
C PRO A 28 -2.66 -22.89 2.50
N ASP A 29 -3.07 -21.71 2.05
CA ASP A 29 -3.97 -20.81 2.78
C ASP A 29 -4.70 -19.85 1.83
N SER A 30 -6.04 -19.93 1.76
CA SER A 30 -6.83 -19.15 0.81
C SER A 30 -6.89 -17.65 1.11
N GLU A 31 -6.68 -17.27 2.37
CA GLU A 31 -6.74 -15.88 2.83
C GLU A 31 -5.40 -15.14 2.70
N SER A 32 -4.37 -15.85 2.23
CA SER A 32 -3.03 -15.32 2.02
C SER A 32 -2.78 -14.92 0.57
N LEU A 33 -1.61 -14.33 0.32
CA LEU A 33 -1.09 -14.07 -1.02
C LEU A 33 -0.80 -15.37 -1.78
N SER A 34 -0.81 -15.30 -3.11
CA SER A 34 -0.23 -16.37 -3.93
C SER A 34 1.31 -16.32 -3.85
N PRO A 35 2.03 -17.36 -4.32
CA PRO A 35 3.48 -17.31 -4.42
C PRO A 35 4.00 -16.09 -5.20
N ARG A 36 3.30 -15.69 -6.28
CA ARG A 36 3.61 -14.46 -7.02
C ARG A 36 3.41 -13.22 -6.17
N GLY A 37 2.37 -13.18 -5.34
CA GLY A 37 2.11 -12.05 -4.44
C GLY A 37 3.22 -11.88 -3.41
N TRP A 38 3.76 -12.98 -2.88
CA TRP A 38 4.92 -12.95 -2.00
C TRP A 38 6.20 -12.46 -2.69
N GLN A 39 6.42 -12.84 -3.96
CA GLN A 39 7.53 -12.30 -4.76
C GLN A 39 7.43 -10.78 -4.90
N ARG A 40 6.22 -10.25 -5.18
CA ARG A 40 5.99 -8.80 -5.22
C ARG A 40 6.24 -8.16 -3.87
N ALA A 41 5.73 -8.75 -2.78
CA ALA A 41 5.93 -8.25 -1.41
C ALA A 41 7.42 -8.09 -1.07
N GLY A 42 8.26 -9.07 -1.44
CA GLY A 42 9.71 -8.98 -1.31
C GLY A 42 10.33 -7.90 -2.21
N ALA A 43 9.88 -7.77 -3.46
CA ALA A 43 10.40 -6.76 -4.39
C ALA A 43 10.04 -5.32 -3.97
N LEU A 44 8.91 -5.11 -3.29
CA LEU A 44 8.49 -3.81 -2.75
C LEU A 44 9.50 -3.25 -1.74
N VAL A 45 10.29 -4.11 -1.08
CA VAL A 45 11.36 -3.69 -0.17
C VAL A 45 12.34 -2.76 -0.89
N ARG A 46 12.90 -3.19 -2.03
CA ARG A 46 13.85 -2.38 -2.81
C ARG A 46 13.19 -1.21 -3.54
N PHE A 47 11.90 -1.32 -3.82
CA PHE A 47 11.15 -0.25 -4.45
C PHE A 47 10.99 0.97 -3.53
N PHE A 48 10.58 0.72 -2.27
CA PHE A 48 10.29 1.77 -1.29
C PHE A 48 11.48 2.13 -0.38
N TYR A 49 12.31 1.17 0.02
CA TYR A 49 13.49 1.46 0.82
C TYR A 49 14.66 1.88 -0.08
N ARG A 50 14.94 3.19 -0.08
CA ARG A 50 16.05 3.82 -0.82
C ARG A 50 16.83 4.65 0.18
N ASP A 51 18.11 4.36 0.38
CA ASP A 51 18.96 5.14 1.28
C ASP A 51 20.29 5.48 0.59
N PRO A 52 20.65 6.77 0.42
CA PRO A 52 19.86 7.96 0.75
C PRO A 52 18.65 8.15 -0.19
N CYS A 53 17.51 8.57 0.36
CA CYS A 53 16.34 8.98 -0.43
C CYS A 53 16.33 10.50 -0.60
N PRO A 54 16.46 11.04 -1.82
CA PRO A 54 16.29 12.46 -2.06
C PRO A 54 14.90 12.94 -1.60
N ALA A 55 14.80 14.13 -1.01
CA ALA A 55 13.50 14.70 -0.62
C ALA A 55 12.53 14.84 -1.80
N ALA A 56 13.05 15.05 -3.01
CA ALA A 56 12.30 15.15 -4.26
C ALA A 56 12.06 13.80 -4.95
N ALA A 57 12.49 12.67 -4.36
CA ALA A 57 12.34 11.36 -4.97
C ALA A 57 10.87 11.08 -5.30
N GLU A 58 10.65 10.41 -6.43
CA GLU A 58 9.30 10.08 -6.88
C GLU A 58 8.56 9.23 -5.84
N ILE A 59 9.22 8.13 -5.49
CA ILE A 59 8.88 7.18 -4.43
C ILE A 59 9.71 7.54 -3.20
N ALA A 60 9.05 7.66 -2.05
CA ALA A 60 9.72 7.90 -0.78
C ALA A 60 9.85 6.59 0.01
N THR A 61 10.81 6.56 0.93
CA THR A 61 10.80 5.56 2.01
C THR A 61 9.75 5.98 3.04
N PRO A 62 8.78 5.12 3.40
CA PRO A 62 7.70 5.51 4.27
C PRO A 62 8.16 5.66 5.73
N ASP A 63 7.65 6.69 6.38
CA ASP A 63 7.80 6.97 7.81
C ASP A 63 6.71 6.25 8.63
N VAL A 64 5.62 5.82 7.99
CA VAL A 64 4.57 4.97 8.55
C VAL A 64 3.91 4.13 7.46
N ILE A 65 3.56 2.89 7.79
CA ILE A 65 2.84 1.97 6.91
C ILE A 65 1.46 1.67 7.49
N PHE A 66 0.42 1.75 6.67
CA PHE A 66 -0.93 1.28 6.95
C PHE A 66 -1.25 0.06 6.10
N ALA A 67 -1.86 -0.95 6.70
CA ALA A 67 -2.42 -2.09 5.98
C ALA A 67 -3.77 -2.46 6.60
N ALA A 68 -4.72 -2.88 5.75
CA ALA A 68 -6.04 -3.31 6.24
C ALA A 68 -5.90 -4.45 7.24
N GLY A 69 -6.49 -4.27 8.42
CA GLY A 69 -6.58 -5.27 9.47
C GLY A 69 -7.56 -6.40 9.13
N VAL A 70 -7.49 -7.47 9.92
CA VAL A 70 -8.38 -8.63 9.83
C VAL A 70 -9.50 -8.49 10.86
N GLY A 71 -10.73 -8.74 10.43
CA GLY A 71 -11.91 -8.64 11.29
C GLY A 71 -13.04 -9.54 10.81
N SER A 72 -14.16 -9.57 11.52
CA SER A 72 -15.29 -10.45 11.19
C SER A 72 -15.81 -10.28 9.75
N GLY A 73 -15.73 -9.06 9.19
CA GLY A 73 -16.13 -8.78 7.81
C GLY A 73 -15.13 -9.22 6.73
N SER A 74 -13.89 -9.59 7.08
CA SER A 74 -12.91 -10.14 6.15
C SER A 74 -11.73 -10.79 6.86
N GLN A 75 -11.44 -12.05 6.49
CA GLN A 75 -10.30 -12.80 7.01
C GLN A 75 -9.01 -12.63 6.18
N SER A 76 -9.07 -11.86 5.08
CA SER A 76 -7.96 -11.68 4.16
C SER A 76 -6.77 -10.98 4.82
N ARG A 77 -5.61 -11.65 4.82
CA ARG A 77 -4.34 -11.11 5.38
C ARG A 77 -3.49 -10.39 4.33
N ARG A 78 -3.95 -10.38 3.08
CA ARG A 78 -3.16 -9.99 1.90
C ARG A 78 -2.56 -8.58 2.00
N SER A 79 -3.31 -7.59 2.50
CA SER A 79 -2.79 -6.23 2.67
C SER A 79 -1.60 -6.17 3.62
N MET A 80 -1.69 -6.85 4.77
CA MET A 80 -0.60 -6.91 5.74
C MET A 80 0.59 -7.71 5.19
N GLN A 81 0.34 -8.86 4.58
CA GLN A 81 1.39 -9.69 3.97
C GLN A 81 2.13 -8.98 2.82
N THR A 82 1.44 -8.10 2.08
CA THR A 82 2.05 -7.32 0.99
C THR A 82 3.16 -6.42 1.49
N VAL A 83 3.01 -5.86 2.69
CA VAL A 83 3.96 -4.89 3.27
C VAL A 83 4.82 -5.49 4.37
N SER A 84 4.58 -6.73 4.81
CA SER A 84 5.30 -7.31 5.95
C SER A 84 6.83 -7.35 5.74
N PRO A 85 7.38 -7.68 4.55
CA PRO A 85 8.84 -7.67 4.36
C PRO A 85 9.43 -6.24 4.46
N LEU A 86 8.75 -5.25 3.88
CA LEU A 86 9.16 -3.85 3.95
C LEU A 86 9.08 -3.33 5.38
N SER A 87 7.97 -3.61 6.07
CA SER A 87 7.75 -3.19 7.45
C SER A 87 8.79 -3.78 8.39
N ALA A 88 9.17 -5.05 8.23
CA ALA A 88 10.20 -5.66 9.05
C ALA A 88 11.54 -4.93 8.91
N LEU A 89 11.96 -4.64 7.68
CA LEU A 89 13.19 -3.88 7.42
C LEU A 89 13.13 -2.47 8.04
N LEU A 90 12.06 -1.72 7.77
CA LEU A 90 11.96 -0.33 8.23
C LEU A 90 11.79 -0.21 9.75
N HIS A 91 11.18 -1.20 10.40
CA HIS A 91 11.12 -1.26 11.85
C HIS A 91 12.53 -1.36 12.45
N MET A 92 13.38 -2.25 11.91
CA MET A 92 14.76 -2.42 12.37
C MET A 92 15.64 -1.19 12.09
N GLU A 93 15.55 -0.63 10.88
CA GLU A 93 16.44 0.45 10.42
C GLU A 93 16.02 1.84 10.93
N ARG A 94 14.72 2.06 11.09
CA ARG A 94 14.14 3.42 11.25
C ARG A 94 13.04 3.51 12.32
N SER A 95 12.71 2.41 13.00
CA SER A 95 11.57 2.35 13.93
C SER A 95 10.24 2.75 13.29
N THR A 96 10.09 2.54 11.97
CA THR A 96 8.85 2.83 11.23
C THR A 96 7.71 1.96 11.75
N PRO A 97 6.58 2.53 12.19
CA PRO A 97 5.42 1.77 12.65
C PRO A 97 4.61 1.17 11.49
N LEU A 98 4.03 0.01 11.75
CA LEU A 98 2.97 -0.61 10.95
C LEU A 98 1.64 -0.51 11.72
N VAL A 99 0.64 0.10 11.08
CA VAL A 99 -0.70 0.29 11.63
C VAL A 99 -1.68 -0.64 10.92
N THR A 100 -2.32 -1.53 11.67
CA THR A 100 -3.28 -2.53 11.15
C THR A 100 -4.63 -2.52 11.89
N GLN A 101 -4.90 -1.48 12.66
CA GLN A 101 -6.12 -1.38 13.47
C GLN A 101 -7.38 -1.11 12.64
N HIS A 102 -7.23 -0.48 11.47
CA HIS A 102 -8.33 -0.14 10.59
C HIS A 102 -8.72 -1.34 9.73
N LEU A 103 -9.98 -1.76 9.83
CA LEU A 103 -10.54 -2.78 8.96
C LEU A 103 -10.74 -2.22 7.54
N LYS A 104 -10.87 -3.10 6.55
CA LYS A 104 -10.91 -2.70 5.13
C LYS A 104 -11.99 -1.65 4.82
N ASP A 105 -13.12 -1.70 5.50
CA ASP A 105 -14.28 -0.83 5.36
C ASP A 105 -14.21 0.45 6.22
N ASP A 106 -13.25 0.53 7.15
CA ASP A 106 -12.99 1.71 7.98
C ASP A 106 -12.14 2.76 7.23
N VAL A 107 -12.68 3.24 6.11
CA VAL A 107 -12.02 4.28 5.28
C VAL A 107 -11.91 5.60 6.06
N ASP A 108 -12.93 5.97 6.82
CA ASP A 108 -12.95 7.23 7.56
C ASP A 108 -11.94 7.22 8.72
N GLY A 109 -11.84 6.13 9.48
CA GLY A 109 -10.84 5.98 10.53
C GLY A 109 -9.43 6.00 9.97
N LEU A 110 -9.18 5.28 8.87
CA LEU A 110 -7.90 5.30 8.16
C LEU A 110 -7.52 6.72 7.73
N VAL A 111 -8.44 7.44 7.06
CA VAL A 111 -8.18 8.79 6.54
C VAL A 111 -7.93 9.77 7.68
N ALA A 112 -8.70 9.67 8.77
CA ALA A 112 -8.49 10.49 9.95
C ALA A 112 -7.10 10.27 10.54
N ASP A 113 -6.64 9.02 10.68
CA ASP A 113 -5.29 8.72 11.18
C ASP A 113 -4.22 9.26 10.22
N VAL A 114 -4.33 8.97 8.92
CA VAL A 114 -3.38 9.43 7.89
C VAL A 114 -3.26 10.96 7.89
N LYS A 115 -4.36 11.72 8.05
CA LYS A 115 -4.30 13.19 8.09
C LYS A 115 -3.52 13.75 9.30
N HIS A 116 -3.29 12.96 10.34
CA HIS A 116 -2.49 13.34 11.50
C HIS A 116 -1.01 12.88 11.40
N ARG A 117 -0.61 12.24 10.32
CA ARG A 117 0.78 11.79 10.10
C ARG A 117 1.58 12.82 9.32
N ASP A 118 2.78 13.13 9.80
CA ASP A 118 3.79 13.84 9.02
C ASP A 118 4.60 12.88 8.14
N GLY A 119 5.27 13.43 7.13
CA GLY A 119 6.20 12.68 6.27
C GLY A 119 5.54 11.81 5.20
N ALA A 120 6.21 10.70 4.87
CA ALA A 120 5.78 9.75 3.86
C ALA A 120 4.94 8.62 4.47
N VAL A 121 3.73 8.45 3.96
CA VAL A 121 2.78 7.39 4.35
C VAL A 121 2.69 6.37 3.22
N LEU A 122 2.77 5.08 3.54
CA LEU A 122 2.40 4.00 2.63
C LEU A 122 1.09 3.35 3.09
N ILE A 123 0.13 3.16 2.18
CA ILE A 123 -1.14 2.48 2.43
C ILE A 123 -1.24 1.27 1.50
N ALA A 124 -1.40 0.07 2.06
CA ALA A 124 -1.71 -1.16 1.32
C ALA A 124 -3.15 -1.61 1.60
N TRP A 125 -3.98 -1.66 0.55
CA TRP A 125 -5.43 -1.84 0.72
C TRP A 125 -6.11 -2.72 -0.35
N GLU A 126 -7.43 -2.91 -0.23
CA GLU A 126 -8.26 -3.50 -1.27
C GLU A 126 -8.48 -2.50 -2.44
N HIS A 127 -8.20 -2.94 -3.67
CA HIS A 127 -8.28 -2.12 -4.88
C HIS A 127 -9.61 -1.37 -5.06
N LYS A 128 -10.74 -1.97 -4.67
CA LYS A 128 -12.09 -1.38 -4.79
C LYS A 128 -12.27 -0.12 -3.95
N LEU A 129 -11.49 0.03 -2.88
CA LEU A 129 -11.62 1.13 -1.93
C LEU A 129 -10.54 2.20 -2.10
N LEU A 130 -9.52 1.95 -2.93
CA LEU A 130 -8.44 2.93 -3.14
C LEU A 130 -8.94 4.26 -3.70
N ALA A 131 -9.89 4.25 -4.65
CA ALA A 131 -10.48 5.48 -5.18
C ALA A 131 -11.24 6.26 -4.10
N GLN A 132 -11.94 5.56 -3.20
CA GLN A 132 -12.63 6.18 -2.08
C GLN A 132 -11.64 6.82 -1.09
N ILE A 133 -10.56 6.10 -0.74
CA ILE A 133 -9.50 6.62 0.14
C ILE A 133 -8.89 7.89 -0.45
N VAL A 134 -8.57 7.90 -1.75
CA VAL A 134 -8.04 9.09 -2.44
C VAL A 134 -8.97 10.28 -2.30
N ASN A 135 -10.27 10.09 -2.57
CA ASN A 135 -11.25 11.18 -2.49
C ASN A 135 -11.43 11.71 -1.05
N HIS A 136 -11.40 10.84 -0.04
CA HIS A 136 -11.52 11.24 1.37
C HIS A 136 -10.25 11.96 1.88
N LEU A 137 -9.07 11.63 1.34
CA LEU A 137 -7.81 12.31 1.70
C LEU A 137 -7.74 13.74 1.15
N SER A 138 -8.18 13.95 -0.09
CA SER A 138 -7.89 15.21 -0.80
C SER A 138 -8.79 16.38 -0.42
N ASP A 139 -9.94 16.16 0.24
CA ASP A 139 -11.01 17.15 0.44
C ASP A 139 -11.43 17.89 -0.85
N GLN A 140 -10.98 17.37 -1.99
CA GLN A 140 -11.15 17.82 -3.36
C GLN A 140 -11.63 16.62 -4.15
N GLN A 141 -12.48 16.86 -5.14
CA GLN A 141 -12.96 15.83 -6.06
C GLN A 141 -11.85 15.46 -7.07
N LEU A 142 -10.84 14.70 -6.63
CA LEU A 142 -9.80 14.17 -7.53
C LEU A 142 -10.35 13.06 -8.45
N SER A 143 -11.37 12.33 -7.98
CA SER A 143 -12.11 11.30 -8.73
C SER A 143 -11.23 10.44 -9.65
N PRO A 144 -10.21 9.74 -9.10
CA PRO A 144 -9.43 8.80 -9.91
C PRO A 144 -10.37 7.72 -10.47
N ALA A 145 -10.04 7.24 -11.68
CA ALA A 145 -10.71 6.06 -12.22
C ALA A 145 -10.59 4.88 -11.23
N PRO A 146 -11.57 3.95 -11.20
CA PRO A 146 -11.45 2.74 -10.41
C PRO A 146 -10.15 1.99 -10.70
N TRP A 147 -9.55 1.41 -9.66
CA TRP A 147 -8.32 0.64 -9.82
C TRP A 147 -8.59 -0.63 -10.65
N PRO A 148 -7.93 -0.83 -11.80
CA PRO A 148 -8.13 -2.01 -12.66
C PRO A 148 -7.91 -3.35 -11.94
N ASP A 149 -8.82 -4.30 -12.13
CA ASP A 149 -8.84 -5.59 -11.40
C ASP A 149 -7.57 -6.44 -11.60
N ASP A 150 -6.89 -6.33 -12.73
CA ASP A 150 -5.71 -7.13 -13.11
C ASP A 150 -4.36 -6.47 -12.76
N ARG A 151 -4.37 -5.18 -12.38
CA ARG A 151 -3.14 -4.40 -12.15
C ARG A 151 -2.67 -4.46 -10.70
N PHE A 152 -1.64 -5.23 -10.38
CA PHE A 152 -0.99 -5.29 -9.06
C PHE A 152 0.27 -4.40 -8.94
N ASP A 153 0.62 -3.74 -10.03
CA ASP A 153 1.91 -3.15 -10.35
C ASP A 153 1.86 -1.61 -10.41
N MET A 154 0.94 -0.99 -9.67
CA MET A 154 0.77 0.47 -9.64
C MET A 154 0.98 1.04 -8.24
N VAL A 155 1.35 2.31 -8.20
CA VAL A 155 1.35 3.15 -7.01
C VAL A 155 0.59 4.42 -7.35
N TRP A 156 -0.39 4.77 -6.53
CA TRP A 156 -0.99 6.11 -6.56
C TRP A 156 -0.28 6.99 -5.55
N ILE A 157 0.17 8.17 -5.97
CA ILE A 157 0.94 9.09 -5.14
C ILE A 157 0.15 10.37 -5.02
N LEU A 158 -0.14 10.74 -3.77
CA LEU A 158 -0.69 12.03 -3.41
C LEU A 158 0.36 12.86 -2.70
N VAL A 159 0.51 14.12 -3.10
CA VAL A 159 1.40 15.08 -2.45
C VAL A 159 0.60 16.28 -2.02
N ARG A 160 0.63 16.59 -0.72
CA ARG A 160 -0.04 17.76 -0.15
C ARG A 160 0.92 18.95 -0.15
N ALA A 161 0.55 19.99 -0.88
CA ALA A 161 1.20 21.31 -0.84
C ALA A 161 0.22 22.33 -0.24
N GLY A 162 0.33 22.57 1.07
CA GLY A 162 -0.63 23.40 1.81
C GLY A 162 -2.02 22.76 1.88
N LYS A 163 -3.01 23.35 1.19
CA LYS A 163 -4.38 22.80 1.08
C LYS A 163 -4.62 22.02 -0.22
N ALA A 164 -3.70 22.09 -1.18
CA ALA A 164 -3.85 21.43 -2.46
C ALA A 164 -3.22 20.03 -2.43
N TRP A 165 -3.87 19.08 -3.09
CA TRP A 165 -3.37 17.73 -3.29
C TRP A 165 -3.10 17.52 -4.78
N ASN A 166 -1.88 17.08 -5.10
CA ASN A 166 -1.55 16.60 -6.43
C ASN A 166 -1.56 15.08 -6.43
N TRP A 167 -2.21 14.48 -7.42
CA TRP A 167 -2.28 13.03 -7.59
C TRP A 167 -1.61 12.59 -8.89
N ARG A 168 -1.01 11.40 -8.87
CA ARG A 168 -0.48 10.72 -10.06
C ARG A 168 -0.35 9.23 -9.82
N GLN A 169 -0.26 8.48 -10.92
CA GLN A 169 0.05 7.06 -10.92
C GLN A 169 1.49 6.81 -11.39
N VAL A 170 2.18 5.87 -10.76
CA VAL A 170 3.52 5.41 -11.13
C VAL A 170 3.51 3.89 -11.21
N PRO A 171 4.10 3.28 -12.27
CA PRO A 171 4.21 1.83 -12.35
C PRO A 171 5.34 1.32 -11.46
N GLN A 172 5.12 0.19 -10.78
CA GLN A 172 6.12 -0.44 -9.92
C GLN A 172 7.19 -1.19 -10.75
N ARG A 173 6.76 -1.90 -11.81
CA ARG A 173 7.59 -2.72 -12.71
C ARG A 173 8.54 -3.67 -11.98
N LEU A 174 8.00 -4.45 -11.05
CA LEU A 174 8.78 -5.32 -10.15
C LEU A 174 8.92 -6.73 -10.67
N LEU A 175 7.87 -7.25 -11.32
CA LEU A 175 7.81 -8.63 -11.78
C LEU A 175 7.67 -8.68 -13.30
N ALA A 176 8.07 -9.81 -13.89
CA ALA A 176 7.82 -10.07 -15.30
C ALA A 176 6.31 -10.00 -15.59
N GLY A 177 5.95 -9.29 -16.67
CA GLY A 177 4.56 -9.03 -17.07
C GLY A 177 3.97 -7.73 -16.53
N ASP A 178 4.66 -7.01 -15.65
CA ASP A 178 4.24 -5.66 -15.22
C ASP A 178 4.29 -4.67 -16.40
N SER A 179 3.44 -3.64 -16.35
CA SER A 179 3.18 -2.72 -17.46
C SER A 179 3.42 -1.24 -17.09
N SER A 180 3.54 -0.37 -18.10
CA SER A 180 3.65 1.10 -17.94
C SER A 180 2.36 1.73 -17.47
#